data_AF-A0A7K0CA07-F1
#
_entry.id   AF-A0A7K0CA07-F1
#
_cell.length_a   1.000
_cell.length_b   1.000
_cell.length_c   1.000
_cell.angle_alpha   90.00
_cell.angle_beta   90.00
_cell.angle_gamma   90.00
#
_symmetry.space_group_name_H-M   'P 1'
#
loop_
_entity.id
_entity.type
_entity.pdbx_description
1 polymer ?
#
loop_
_entity_poly.entity_id
_entity_poly.type
_entity_poly.pdbx_seq_one_letter_code
_entity_poly.pdbx_strand_id
1 'polypeptide(L)'
;MVWVGGGVVRVLAESFVVAGPSGVSVRTRLKHLTPGDVEVLRQVGAHLGSLVLADLKRRCADGAAYSAESWAVRKRALTPLSSSRWAGSITKASHDQWGLARRGQHAHIQNLQAGVATIEQRLSLPIGAKGSKRTPGGYGSKRTVPSRRGCRPGAFTCDNWD
;
A
#
# COMPACT_ATOMS: atom_id res chain seq x y z
N MET A 1 52.11 16.62 34.31
CA MET A 1 50.67 16.99 34.35
C MET A 1 49.93 15.94 33.54
N VAL A 2 49.40 14.90 34.20
CA VAL A 2 48.79 13.74 33.54
C VAL A 2 47.29 14.01 33.44
N TRP A 3 46.76 14.00 32.21
CA TRP A 3 45.34 14.14 31.93
C TRP A 3 44.70 12.76 32.04
N VAL A 4 43.93 12.51 33.10
CA VAL A 4 43.06 11.33 33.21
C VAL A 4 41.63 11.82 33.08
N GLY A 5 41.10 11.75 31.86
CA GLY A 5 39.74 12.14 31.52
C GLY A 5 38.99 11.01 30.81
N GLY A 6 39.03 9.79 31.37
CA GLY A 6 38.20 8.69 30.90
C GLY A 6 36.78 8.84 31.40
N GLY A 7 35.91 9.48 30.61
CA GLY A 7 34.48 9.56 30.91
C GLY A 7 33.85 8.17 30.89
N VAL A 8 33.14 7.80 31.96
CA VAL A 8 32.37 6.54 32.03
C VAL A 8 31.26 6.59 30.99
N VAL A 9 31.38 5.75 29.95
CA VAL A 9 30.32 5.52 28.97
C VAL A 9 29.18 4.81 29.71
N ARG A 10 27.97 5.39 29.69
CA ARG A 10 26.79 4.74 30.28
C ARG A 10 26.48 3.48 29.48
N VAL A 11 26.26 2.37 30.18
CA VAL A 11 25.82 1.11 29.59
C VAL A 11 24.48 1.35 28.90
N LEU A 12 24.44 1.16 27.58
CA LEU A 12 23.21 1.16 26.80
C LEU A 12 22.43 -0.10 27.18
N ALA A 13 21.17 0.07 27.57
CA ALA A 13 20.26 -1.06 27.79
C ALA A 13 20.09 -1.87 26.49
N GLU A 14 19.85 -3.17 26.62
CA GLU A 14 19.62 -4.04 25.45
C GLU A 14 18.50 -3.51 24.57
N SER A 15 18.71 -3.56 23.26
CA SER A 15 17.68 -3.26 22.28
C SER A 15 16.53 -4.26 22.43
N PHE A 16 15.35 -3.78 22.80
CA PHE A 16 14.13 -4.59 22.83
C PHE A 16 13.18 -4.17 21.71
N VAL A 17 12.50 -5.16 21.14
CA VAL A 17 11.51 -4.94 20.08
C VAL A 17 10.20 -4.53 20.73
N VAL A 18 9.80 -3.28 20.52
CA VAL A 18 8.45 -2.81 20.88
C VAL A 18 7.47 -3.44 19.90
N ALA A 19 6.37 -4.01 20.41
CA ALA A 19 5.28 -4.48 19.56
C ALA A 19 4.92 -3.39 18.54
N GLY A 20 4.90 -3.73 17.26
CA GLY A 20 4.56 -2.79 16.19
C GLY A 20 3.25 -2.10 16.54
N PRO A 21 3.11 -0.79 16.25
CA PRO A 21 1.94 -0.02 16.67
C PRO A 21 0.67 -0.76 16.22
N SER A 22 -0.04 -1.35 17.18
CA SER A 22 -1.37 -1.89 16.93
C SER A 22 -2.19 -0.68 16.50
N GLY A 23 -2.73 -0.74 15.28
CA GLY A 23 -3.42 0.40 14.68
C GLY A 23 -4.61 0.81 15.54
N VAL A 24 -4.38 1.70 16.52
CA VAL A 24 -5.45 2.31 17.30
C VAL A 24 -6.15 3.29 16.37
N SER A 25 -7.27 2.86 15.81
CA SER A 25 -8.22 3.77 15.21
C SER A 25 -8.92 4.51 16.34
N VAL A 26 -8.35 5.63 16.78
CA VAL A 26 -9.05 6.56 17.68
C VAL A 26 -10.17 7.20 16.87
N ARG A 27 -11.34 6.57 16.86
CA ARG A 27 -12.59 7.16 16.38
C ARG A 27 -13.17 8.02 17.49
N THR A 28 -12.54 9.15 17.78
CA THR A 28 -13.18 10.19 18.58
C THR A 28 -14.39 10.68 17.81
N ARG A 29 -15.58 10.22 18.19
CA ARG A 29 -16.81 10.78 17.65
C ARG A 29 -16.90 12.22 18.16
N LEU A 30 -16.84 13.17 17.23
CA LEU A 30 -17.12 14.56 17.53
C LEU A 30 -18.61 14.66 17.91
N LYS A 31 -18.90 14.93 19.19
CA LYS A 31 -20.26 15.10 19.72
C LYS A 31 -20.54 16.58 19.88
N HIS A 32 -21.83 16.95 19.83
CA HIS A 32 -22.30 18.32 20.08
C HIS A 32 -21.68 19.38 19.17
N LEU A 33 -21.43 19.04 17.90
CA LEU A 33 -20.96 20.01 16.90
C LEU A 33 -22.03 21.07 16.65
N THR A 34 -21.63 22.32 16.77
CA THR A 34 -22.45 23.44 16.31
C THR A 34 -22.47 23.47 14.78
N PRO A 35 -23.44 24.15 14.15
CA PRO A 35 -23.42 24.37 12.71
C PRO A 35 -22.12 25.03 12.21
N GLY A 36 -21.51 25.90 13.02
CA GLY A 36 -20.22 26.52 12.70
C GLY A 36 -19.07 25.53 12.67
N ASP A 37 -19.01 24.59 13.63
CA ASP A 37 -17.98 23.56 13.66
C ASP A 37 -18.07 22.63 12.44
N VAL A 38 -19.29 22.27 12.04
CA VAL A 38 -19.54 21.46 10.85
C VAL A 38 -19.01 22.16 9.60
N GLU A 39 -19.27 23.46 9.45
CA GLU A 39 -18.80 24.23 8.30
C GLU A 39 -17.27 24.34 8.28
N VAL A 40 -16.63 24.60 9.43
CA VAL A 40 -15.17 24.62 9.54
C VAL A 40 -14.58 23.27 9.15
N LEU A 41 -15.12 22.16 9.65
CA LEU A 41 -14.64 20.82 9.30
C LEU A 41 -14.80 20.53 7.82
N ARG A 42 -15.90 20.97 7.20
CA ARG A 42 -16.12 20.84 5.75
C ARG A 42 -15.08 21.62 4.95
N GLN A 43 -14.80 22.86 5.33
CA GLN A 43 -13.80 23.70 4.66
C GLN A 43 -12.38 23.15 4.83
N VAL A 44 -12.01 22.73 6.04
CA VAL A 44 -10.71 22.10 6.32
C VAL A 44 -10.58 20.79 5.53
N GLY A 45 -11.63 19.96 5.50
CA GLY A 45 -11.65 18.72 4.73
C GLY A 45 -11.49 18.95 3.23
N ALA A 46 -12.19 19.95 2.67
CA ALA A 46 -12.06 20.32 1.27
C ALA A 46 -10.66 20.85 0.94
N HIS A 47 -10.10 21.73 1.79
CA HIS A 47 -8.76 22.27 1.63
C HIS A 47 -7.70 21.17 1.66
N LEU A 48 -7.67 20.36 2.72
CA LEU A 48 -6.72 19.27 2.87
C LEU A 48 -6.90 18.19 1.80
N GLY A 49 -8.14 17.88 1.41
CA GLY A 49 -8.43 16.97 0.31
C GLY A 49 -7.84 17.44 -1.01
N SER A 50 -7.94 18.74 -1.32
CA SER A 50 -7.34 19.30 -2.54
C SER A 50 -5.81 19.19 -2.54
N LEU A 51 -5.17 19.45 -1.40
CA LEU A 51 -3.71 19.31 -1.24
C LEU A 51 -3.26 17.85 -1.38
N VAL A 52 -3.99 16.90 -0.79
CA VAL A 52 -3.71 15.46 -0.93
C VAL A 52 -3.81 15.01 -2.39
N LEU A 53 -4.85 15.42 -3.11
CA LEU A 53 -5.02 15.06 -4.52
C LEU A 53 -3.93 15.68 -5.40
N ALA A 54 -3.54 16.94 -5.14
CA ALA A 54 -2.46 17.60 -5.86
C ALA A 54 -1.11 16.91 -5.62
N ASP A 55 -0.80 16.55 -4.37
CA ASP A 55 0.42 15.84 -4.02
C ASP A 55 0.45 14.41 -4.59
N LEU A 56 -0.67 13.69 -4.52
CA LEU A 56 -0.80 12.35 -5.11
C LEU A 56 -0.58 12.39 -6.62
N LYS A 57 -1.17 13.38 -7.33
CA LYS A 57 -0.93 13.59 -8.77
C LYS A 57 0.56 13.74 -9.06
N ARG A 58 1.26 14.57 -8.27
CA ARG A 58 2.71 14.78 -8.42
C ARG A 58 3.51 13.51 -8.12
N ARG A 59 3.17 12.79 -7.05
CA ARG A 59 3.80 11.50 -6.71
C ARG A 59 3.61 10.46 -7.81
N CYS A 60 2.44 10.41 -8.44
CA CYS A 60 2.19 9.54 -9.57
C CYS A 60 3.08 9.90 -10.77
N ALA A 61 3.28 11.18 -11.03
CA ALA A 61 4.16 11.67 -12.10
C ALA A 61 5.65 11.34 -11.84
N ASP A 62 6.09 11.31 -10.58
CA ASP A 62 7.46 10.89 -10.22
C ASP A 62 7.75 9.42 -10.61
N GLY A 63 6.71 8.59 -10.79
CA GLY A 63 6.85 7.20 -11.18
C GLY A 63 7.81 6.41 -10.28
N ALA A 64 8.72 5.65 -10.89
CA ALA A 64 9.76 4.90 -10.19
C ALA A 64 10.98 5.76 -9.78
N ALA A 65 11.12 6.98 -10.30
CA ALA A 65 12.24 7.89 -10.05
C ALA A 65 12.13 8.63 -8.70
N TYR A 66 11.54 7.98 -7.70
CA TYR A 66 11.36 8.55 -6.37
C TYR A 66 12.70 8.66 -5.63
N SER A 67 12.96 9.82 -5.03
CA SER A 67 14.15 10.07 -4.22
C SER A 67 13.81 10.82 -2.93
N ALA A 68 14.72 10.78 -1.96
CA ALA A 68 14.60 11.58 -0.74
C ALA A 68 14.53 13.09 -1.06
N GLU A 69 15.18 13.52 -2.13
CA GLU A 69 15.13 14.90 -2.61
C GLU A 69 13.75 15.26 -3.17
N SER A 70 13.15 14.39 -4.00
CA SER A 70 11.79 14.64 -4.53
C SER A 70 10.76 14.66 -3.40
N TRP A 71 10.93 13.83 -2.37
CA TRP A 71 10.15 13.93 -1.13
C TRP A 71 10.30 15.29 -0.44
N ALA A 72 11.55 15.75 -0.24
CA ALA A 72 11.82 17.01 0.43
C ALA A 72 11.21 18.20 -0.34
N VAL A 73 11.30 18.21 -1.67
CA VAL A 73 10.70 19.23 -2.54
C VAL A 73 9.18 19.25 -2.38
N ARG A 74 8.51 18.09 -2.46
CA ARG A 74 7.04 18.02 -2.30
C ARG A 74 6.60 18.50 -0.91
N LYS A 75 7.30 18.07 0.15
CA LYS A 75 6.99 18.48 1.52
C LYS A 75 7.17 19.99 1.71
N ARG A 76 8.26 20.57 1.20
CA ARG A 76 8.50 22.03 1.27
C ARG A 76 7.41 22.81 0.55
N ALA A 77 6.95 22.35 -0.61
CA ALA A 77 5.86 22.99 -1.35
C ALA A 77 4.51 22.98 -0.61
N LEU A 78 4.22 21.91 0.15
CA LEU A 78 2.98 21.79 0.92
C LEU A 78 2.99 22.53 2.26
N THR A 79 4.17 22.74 2.84
CA THR A 79 4.33 23.37 4.15
C THR A 79 3.67 24.76 4.25
N PRO A 80 3.87 25.71 3.30
CA PRO A 80 3.24 27.03 3.38
C PRO A 80 1.71 27.00 3.13
N LEU A 81 1.19 25.94 2.51
CA LEU A 81 -0.24 25.78 2.23
C LEU A 81 -1.00 25.11 3.40
N SER A 82 -0.27 24.63 4.40
CA SER A 82 -0.80 23.83 5.50
C SER A 82 0.02 24.06 6.78
N SER A 83 0.59 23.00 7.34
CA SER A 83 1.57 23.04 8.41
C SER A 83 2.66 22.01 8.13
N SER A 84 3.82 22.12 8.78
CA SER A 84 4.91 21.13 8.61
C SER A 84 4.50 19.70 8.97
N ARG A 85 3.61 19.54 9.97
CA ARG A 85 3.04 18.25 10.38
C ARG A 85 2.10 17.70 9.32
N TRP A 86 1.14 18.50 8.85
CA TRP A 86 0.20 18.08 7.81
C TRP A 86 0.90 17.80 6.48
N ALA A 87 1.84 18.64 6.06
CA ALA A 87 2.64 18.40 4.87
C ALA A 87 3.37 17.05 4.96
N GLY A 88 4.00 16.74 6.10
CA GLY A 88 4.65 15.44 6.32
C GLY A 88 3.68 14.25 6.25
N SER A 89 2.51 14.36 6.89
CA SER A 89 1.47 13.33 6.84
C SER A 89 0.92 13.12 5.43
N ILE A 90 0.66 14.19 4.68
CA ILE A 90 0.17 14.15 3.30
C ILE A 90 1.21 13.46 2.40
N THR A 91 2.47 13.90 2.43
CA THR A 91 3.51 13.31 1.55
C THR A 91 3.73 11.83 1.82
N LYS A 92 3.63 11.41 3.10
CA LYS A 92 3.72 10.00 3.50
C LYS A 92 2.50 9.21 3.01
N ALA A 93 1.29 9.70 3.28
CA ALA A 93 0.07 9.03 2.84
C ALA A 93 0.05 8.85 1.31
N SER A 94 0.38 9.89 0.53
CA SER A 94 0.44 9.79 -0.93
C SER A 94 1.48 8.78 -1.41
N HIS A 95 2.65 8.71 -0.77
CA HIS A 95 3.67 7.73 -1.10
C HIS A 95 3.21 6.29 -0.80
N ASP A 96 2.62 6.07 0.37
CA ASP A 96 2.11 4.76 0.79
C ASP A 96 0.96 4.30 -0.12
N GLN A 97 0.05 5.21 -0.50
CA GLN A 97 -1.05 4.94 -1.44
C GLN A 97 -0.52 4.57 -2.83
N TRP A 98 0.47 5.29 -3.35
CA TRP A 98 1.11 4.94 -4.62
C TRP A 98 1.75 3.54 -4.56
N GLY A 99 2.47 3.24 -3.47
CA GLY A 99 3.11 1.94 -3.27
C GLY A 99 2.11 0.80 -3.20
N LEU A 100 1.01 0.99 -2.47
CA LEU A 100 -0.09 0.03 -2.38
C LEU A 100 -0.74 -0.20 -3.75
N ALA A 101 -1.06 0.87 -4.48
CA ALA A 101 -1.66 0.78 -5.82
C ALA A 101 -0.76 0.02 -6.80
N ARG A 102 0.55 0.26 -6.79
CA ARG A 102 1.52 -0.44 -7.65
C ARG A 102 1.62 -1.92 -7.32
N ARG A 103 1.65 -2.30 -6.03
CA ARG A 103 1.62 -3.71 -5.62
C ARG A 103 0.32 -4.39 -6.04
N GLY A 104 -0.82 -3.72 -5.85
CA GLY A 104 -2.13 -4.21 -6.28
C GLY A 104 -2.20 -4.41 -7.80
N GLN A 105 -1.69 -3.46 -8.58
CA GLN A 105 -1.61 -3.56 -10.04
C GLN A 105 -0.74 -4.74 -10.48
N HIS A 106 0.44 -4.92 -9.87
CA HIS A 106 1.32 -6.04 -10.18
C HIS A 106 0.65 -7.39 -9.87
N ALA A 107 0.04 -7.53 -8.68
CA ALA A 107 -0.70 -8.73 -8.32
C ALA A 107 -1.88 -9.00 -9.26
N HIS A 108 -2.55 -7.96 -9.75
CA HIS A 108 -3.63 -8.10 -10.72
C HIS A 108 -3.12 -8.64 -12.06
N ILE A 109 -2.02 -8.10 -12.59
CA ILE A 109 -1.39 -8.58 -13.83
C ILE A 109 -0.97 -10.04 -13.70
N GLN A 110 -0.30 -10.40 -12.59
CA GLN A 110 0.11 -11.78 -12.30
C GLN A 110 -1.09 -12.73 -12.28
N ASN A 111 -2.20 -12.33 -11.63
CA ASN A 111 -3.43 -13.13 -11.63
C ASN A 111 -4.04 -13.30 -13.03
N LEU A 112 -4.03 -12.25 -13.85
CA LEU A 112 -4.51 -12.33 -15.24
C LEU A 112 -3.64 -13.27 -16.08
N GLN A 113 -2.32 -13.15 -15.98
CA GLN A 113 -1.37 -14.02 -16.67
C GLN A 113 -1.54 -15.49 -16.27
N ALA A 114 -1.67 -15.77 -14.97
CA ALA A 114 -1.95 -17.12 -14.48
C ALA A 114 -3.30 -17.65 -14.98
N GLY A 115 -4.32 -16.78 -15.07
CA GLY A 115 -5.61 -17.12 -15.65
C GLY A 115 -5.53 -17.49 -17.14
N VAL A 116 -4.80 -16.70 -17.93
CA VAL A 116 -4.54 -16.98 -19.36
C VAL A 116 -3.80 -18.30 -19.53
N ALA A 117 -2.69 -18.49 -18.83
CA ALA A 117 -1.91 -19.74 -18.88
C ALA A 117 -2.76 -20.97 -18.49
N THR A 118 -3.65 -20.80 -17.50
CA THR A 118 -4.60 -21.85 -17.12
C THR A 118 -5.56 -22.17 -18.26
N ILE A 119 -6.12 -21.17 -18.94
CA ILE A 119 -7.05 -21.38 -20.05
C ILE A 119 -6.32 -22.08 -21.21
N GLU A 120 -5.14 -21.59 -21.59
CA GLU A 120 -4.32 -22.18 -22.66
C GLU A 120 -4.00 -23.65 -22.37
N GLN A 121 -3.57 -23.96 -21.14
CA GLN A 121 -3.28 -25.33 -20.73
C GLN A 121 -4.52 -26.24 -20.77
N ARG A 122 -5.70 -25.71 -20.43
CA ARG A 122 -6.93 -26.52 -20.47
C ARG A 122 -7.43 -26.73 -21.90
N LEU A 123 -7.14 -25.81 -22.82
CA LEU A 123 -7.46 -25.93 -24.23
C LEU A 123 -6.50 -26.88 -24.98
N SER A 124 -5.25 -27.01 -24.53
CA SER A 124 -4.29 -27.95 -25.11
C SER A 124 -4.58 -29.41 -24.77
N LEU A 125 -5.39 -29.66 -23.73
CA LEU A 125 -5.78 -30.99 -23.29
C LEU A 125 -7.03 -31.51 -24.01
N PRO A 126 -7.14 -32.83 -24.26
CA PRO A 126 -8.36 -33.43 -24.76
C PRO A 126 -9.57 -33.14 -23.86
N ILE A 127 -10.75 -33.07 -24.46
CA ILE A 127 -12.01 -32.89 -23.72
C ILE A 127 -12.21 -34.07 -22.76
N GLY A 128 -12.51 -33.76 -21.49
CA GLY A 128 -12.65 -34.76 -20.43
C GLY A 128 -11.33 -35.26 -19.83
N ALA A 129 -10.17 -34.75 -20.28
CA ALA A 129 -8.89 -35.08 -19.67
C ALA A 129 -8.86 -34.65 -18.20
N LYS A 130 -8.59 -35.60 -17.30
CA LYS A 130 -8.52 -35.33 -15.86
C LYS A 130 -7.28 -34.53 -15.52
N GLY A 131 -7.43 -33.59 -14.59
CA GLY A 131 -6.33 -32.82 -14.01
C GLY A 131 -5.59 -33.60 -12.92
N SER A 132 -4.49 -33.03 -12.45
CA SER A 132 -3.77 -33.48 -11.25
C SER A 132 -4.16 -32.64 -10.03
N LYS A 133 -3.65 -32.98 -8.84
CA LYS A 133 -3.86 -32.19 -7.61
C LYS A 133 -3.49 -30.70 -7.74
N ARG A 134 -2.55 -30.36 -8.63
CA ARG A 134 -2.03 -28.99 -8.80
C ARG A 134 -2.33 -28.38 -10.17
N THR A 135 -2.85 -29.16 -11.11
CA THR A 135 -3.04 -28.72 -12.49
C THR A 135 -4.47 -29.05 -12.95
N PRO A 136 -5.25 -28.05 -13.40
CA PRO A 136 -6.58 -28.29 -13.95
C PRO A 136 -6.54 -29.21 -15.18
N GLY A 137 -7.54 -30.08 -15.30
CA GLY A 137 -7.74 -30.90 -16.50
C GLY A 137 -8.39 -30.12 -17.64
N GLY A 138 -8.52 -30.77 -18.79
CA GLY A 138 -9.21 -30.22 -19.96
C GLY A 138 -10.66 -29.85 -19.65
N TYR A 139 -11.32 -29.13 -20.56
CA TYR A 139 -12.74 -28.83 -20.40
C TYR A 139 -13.58 -30.11 -20.47
N GLY A 140 -14.64 -30.20 -19.67
CA GLY A 140 -15.51 -31.38 -19.62
C GLY A 140 -16.43 -31.52 -20.84
N SER A 141 -16.65 -30.43 -21.58
CA SER A 141 -17.46 -30.44 -22.81
C SER A 141 -17.06 -29.32 -23.77
N LYS A 142 -17.44 -29.46 -25.05
CA LYS A 142 -17.25 -28.42 -26.10
C LYS A 142 -18.03 -27.13 -25.79
N ARG A 143 -19.12 -27.20 -25.03
CA ARG A 143 -20.00 -26.08 -24.71
C ARG A 143 -19.82 -25.68 -23.24
N THR A 144 -18.60 -25.32 -22.87
CA THR A 144 -18.31 -24.86 -21.51
C THR A 144 -18.16 -23.35 -21.49
N VAL A 145 -19.03 -22.65 -20.75
CA VAL A 145 -18.83 -21.22 -20.44
C VAL A 145 -17.79 -21.12 -19.34
N PRO A 146 -16.76 -20.26 -19.43
CA PRO A 146 -15.78 -20.09 -18.37
C PRO A 146 -16.48 -19.63 -17.08
N SER A 147 -16.67 -20.54 -16.12
CA SER A 147 -17.22 -20.16 -14.83
C SER A 147 -16.10 -19.52 -14.00
N ARG A 148 -16.29 -18.27 -13.55
CA ARG A 148 -15.38 -17.62 -12.58
C ARG A 148 -15.23 -18.38 -11.25
N ARG A 149 -16.04 -19.42 -11.04
CA ARG A 149 -15.97 -20.33 -9.90
C ARG A 149 -14.78 -21.29 -10.08
N GLY A 150 -13.62 -20.89 -9.58
CA GLY A 150 -12.45 -21.77 -9.53
C GLY A 150 -11.10 -21.07 -9.33
N CYS A 151 -10.97 -19.79 -9.68
CA CYS A 151 -9.80 -19.01 -9.26
C CYS A 151 -9.90 -18.81 -7.76
N ARG A 152 -9.26 -19.67 -6.96
CA ARG A 152 -8.97 -19.33 -5.55
C ARG A 152 -8.14 -18.04 -5.58
N PRO A 153 -8.64 -16.92 -5.05
CA PRO A 153 -7.77 -15.80 -4.74
C PRO A 153 -6.95 -16.27 -3.53
N GLY A 154 -5.64 -16.50 -3.70
CA GLY A 154 -4.77 -16.70 -2.53
C GLY A 154 -3.91 -17.95 -2.47
N ALA A 155 -3.45 -18.53 -3.58
CA ALA A 155 -2.19 -19.30 -3.53
C ALA A 155 -0.99 -18.33 -3.54
N PHE A 156 -0.96 -17.39 -2.58
CA PHE A 156 0.26 -16.67 -2.22
C PHE A 156 1.06 -17.64 -1.35
N THR A 157 2.08 -18.29 -1.91
CA THR A 157 3.16 -18.80 -1.07
C THR A 157 3.87 -17.59 -0.50
N CYS A 158 3.73 -17.40 0.81
CA CYS A 158 4.39 -16.38 1.59
C CYS A 158 5.86 -16.76 1.77
N ASP A 159 6.68 -16.64 0.73
CA ASP A 159 8.13 -16.70 0.88
C ASP A 159 8.71 -15.56 0.02
N ASN A 160 9.48 -14.67 0.64
CA ASN A 160 10.10 -13.45 0.10
C ASN A 160 9.21 -12.19 0.04
N TRP A 161 8.99 -11.64 1.24
CA TRP A 161 8.94 -10.20 1.45
C TRP A 161 10.20 -9.80 2.25
N ASP A 162 11.33 -9.67 1.56
CA ASP A 162 12.50 -8.89 2.01
C ASP A 162 12.67 -7.68 1.08
#